data_AF-C9YDG0-F1
#
_entry.id   AF-C9YDG0-F1
#
_cell.length_a   1.000
_cell.length_b   1.000
_cell.length_c   1.000
_cell.angle_alpha   90.00
_cell.angle_beta   90.00
_cell.angle_gamma   90.00
#
_symmetry.space_group_name_H-M   'P 1'
#
loop_
_entity.id
_entity.type
_entity.pdbx_description
1 polymer ?
#
loop_
_entity_poly.entity_id
_entity_poly.type
_entity_poly.pdbx_seq_one_letter_code
_entity_poly.pdbx_strand_id
1 'polypeptide(L)'
;MAWRHCHTAGRVAAPDGQEDDNSPMHSTAGSALHPFESLTPDLVLDALDSVGLRGDGRLTALSSYENRVYQMQLEDGAPVVAKFYRPERWSDTQIQEEHDFAAELMAAEIPVVGPLMLNGQFAAGPPQGEFAPSGGSDPRSGGAWGPRSLHHFGGFAFSVSPRRGGRPPELDDGEVLEWIGRFLARIHAVGAKRPFVHRPALDVQTFAIEPMKWLLANQMVPLDVQTLWSERCQQAIDLIAARADMAGATGQNNSNTSGIRQLRLHGDCHPGNILWTPTDVAVSAGPGPHFVDLDDARTGPAVQDLWMLLSGDRQQQTRQLGMLVDGYEQFREFDRAELALIEPLRTLRLIHYSAWLARRWSDPTFPANFPWFGSSDYWKGQIQMLEDQIEAMDQDPLIV
;
A
#
# COMPACT_ATOMS: atom_id res chain seq x y z
N MET A 1 -6.23 -4.32 -5.09
CA MET A 1 -6.19 -4.34 -6.58
C MET A 1 -4.82 -3.96 -7.17
N ALA A 2 -3.94 -3.31 -6.37
CA ALA A 2 -2.54 -2.96 -6.66
C ALA A 2 -1.71 -4.04 -7.38
N TRP A 3 -1.67 -5.23 -6.80
CA TRP A 3 -0.72 -6.25 -7.18
C TRP A 3 -1.04 -6.97 -8.50
N ARG A 4 -2.30 -6.91 -8.96
CA ARG A 4 -2.72 -7.55 -10.22
C ARG A 4 -2.25 -6.79 -11.47
N HIS A 5 -2.04 -5.47 -11.37
CA HIS A 5 -1.81 -4.61 -12.54
C HIS A 5 -0.34 -4.49 -12.97
N CYS A 6 0.62 -4.84 -12.10
CA CYS A 6 2.03 -4.96 -12.49
C CYS A 6 2.36 -6.28 -13.23
N HIS A 7 1.42 -7.23 -13.31
CA HIS A 7 1.66 -8.59 -13.83
C HIS A 7 1.23 -8.78 -15.30
N THR A 8 0.92 -7.68 -16.01
CA THR A 8 0.50 -7.73 -17.42
C THR A 8 1.53 -7.09 -18.33
N ALA A 9 2.72 -7.68 -18.40
CA ALA A 9 3.57 -7.64 -19.58
C ALA A 9 3.91 -9.10 -19.92
N GLY A 10 3.36 -9.61 -21.03
CA GLY A 10 3.63 -10.96 -21.53
C GLY A 10 2.68 -12.07 -21.08
N ARG A 11 1.39 -12.01 -21.46
CA ARG A 11 0.56 -13.23 -21.48
C ARG A 11 0.89 -14.03 -22.75
N VAL A 12 1.61 -15.13 -22.61
CA VAL A 12 1.50 -16.26 -23.54
C VAL A 12 0.34 -17.13 -23.05
N ALA A 13 -0.62 -17.40 -23.92
CA ALA A 13 -1.73 -18.30 -23.62
C ALA A 13 -1.19 -19.72 -23.34
N ALA A 14 -1.55 -20.30 -22.19
CA ALA A 14 -1.27 -21.71 -21.91
C ALA A 14 -2.19 -22.59 -22.80
N PRO A 15 -1.67 -23.65 -23.44
CA PRO A 15 -2.49 -24.59 -24.18
C PRO A 15 -3.21 -25.57 -23.23
N ASP A 16 -4.40 -26.01 -23.65
CA ASP A 16 -5.23 -26.97 -22.93
C ASP A 16 -4.54 -28.35 -22.77
N GLY A 17 -4.55 -28.82 -21.53
CA GLY A 17 -4.64 -30.24 -21.19
C GLY A 17 -3.33 -31.01 -21.05
N GLN A 18 -2.92 -31.27 -19.80
CA GLN A 18 -2.61 -32.63 -19.32
C GLN A 18 -2.52 -32.68 -17.79
N GLU A 19 -2.97 -33.79 -17.24
CA GLU A 19 -3.08 -34.11 -15.81
C GLU A 19 -1.74 -33.99 -15.09
N ASP A 20 -1.67 -33.24 -14.00
CA ASP A 20 -0.53 -33.24 -13.08
C ASP A 20 -0.96 -33.37 -11.61
N ASP A 21 -0.18 -34.20 -10.94
CA ASP A 21 -0.22 -34.69 -9.56
C ASP A 21 -0.45 -33.58 -8.53
N ASN A 22 -1.71 -33.46 -8.08
CA ASN A 22 -2.13 -32.52 -7.04
C ASN A 22 -1.83 -33.09 -5.65
N SER A 23 -0.55 -33.14 -5.29
CA SER A 23 -0.14 -33.41 -3.91
C SER A 23 -0.47 -32.18 -3.04
N PRO A 24 -1.38 -32.30 -2.05
CA PRO A 24 -1.79 -31.16 -1.24
C PRO A 24 -0.62 -30.67 -0.39
N MET A 25 -0.40 -29.35 -0.37
CA MET A 25 0.54 -28.72 0.57
C MET A 25 0.17 -29.18 1.99
N HIS A 26 1.10 -29.85 2.67
CA HIS A 26 0.91 -30.29 4.04
C HIS A 26 0.77 -29.08 4.98
N SER A 27 -0.48 -28.71 5.27
CA SER A 27 -0.86 -27.79 6.32
C SER A 27 -0.43 -28.35 7.68
N THR A 28 0.74 -27.94 8.15
CA THR A 28 1.11 -28.03 9.57
C THR A 28 1.27 -26.63 10.15
N ALA A 29 0.17 -25.87 10.13
CA ALA A 29 0.04 -24.67 10.94
C ALA A 29 -1.20 -24.84 11.82
N GLY A 30 -1.03 -24.76 13.15
CA GLY A 30 -2.16 -24.69 14.07
C GLY A 30 -3.11 -23.58 13.64
N SER A 31 -4.41 -23.81 13.75
CA SER A 31 -5.48 -22.88 13.38
C SER A 31 -5.39 -21.60 14.22
N ALA A 32 -4.48 -20.70 13.85
CA ALA A 32 -4.54 -19.31 14.24
C ALA A 32 -5.83 -18.76 13.65
N LEU A 33 -6.76 -18.35 14.53
CA LEU A 33 -8.02 -17.72 14.14
C LEU A 33 -7.75 -16.57 13.17
N HIS A 34 -8.64 -16.41 12.20
CA HIS A 34 -8.45 -15.38 11.18
C HIS A 34 -8.43 -13.98 11.86
N PRO A 35 -7.51 -13.05 11.52
CA PRO A 35 -7.32 -11.81 12.28
C PRO A 35 -8.56 -10.92 12.43
N PHE A 36 -9.54 -11.08 11.54
CA PHE A 36 -10.83 -10.37 11.59
C PHE A 36 -12.03 -11.27 11.86
N GLU A 37 -11.83 -12.49 12.36
CA GLU A 37 -12.92 -13.43 12.62
C GLU A 37 -13.97 -12.87 13.60
N SER A 38 -13.53 -12.07 14.58
CA SER A 38 -14.41 -11.38 15.52
C SER A 38 -15.04 -10.09 14.99
N LEU A 39 -14.64 -9.59 13.82
CA LEU A 39 -15.15 -8.35 13.23
C LEU A 39 -16.48 -8.58 12.50
N THR A 40 -17.54 -8.80 13.27
CA THR A 40 -18.90 -8.97 12.74
C THR A 40 -19.49 -7.64 12.25
N PRO A 41 -20.49 -7.66 11.35
CA PRO A 41 -21.22 -6.45 10.97
C PRO A 41 -21.75 -5.65 12.18
N ASP A 42 -22.26 -6.34 13.19
CA ASP A 42 -22.73 -5.70 14.43
C ASP A 42 -21.60 -4.98 15.17
N LEU A 43 -20.42 -5.60 15.28
CA LEU A 43 -19.24 -4.97 15.89
C LEU A 43 -18.79 -3.73 15.12
N VAL A 44 -18.89 -3.74 13.78
CA VAL A 44 -18.59 -2.59 12.92
C VAL A 44 -19.57 -1.44 13.18
N LEU A 45 -20.86 -1.73 13.29
CA LEU A 45 -21.88 -0.73 13.58
C LEU A 45 -21.70 -0.14 14.99
N ASP A 46 -21.44 -0.98 16.00
CA ASP A 46 -21.17 -0.55 17.37
C ASP A 46 -19.90 0.32 17.45
N ALA A 47 -18.85 -0.02 16.69
CA ALA A 47 -17.64 0.77 16.60
C ALA A 47 -17.93 2.18 16.04
N LEU A 48 -18.77 2.29 15.02
CA LEU A 48 -19.14 3.57 14.43
C LEU A 48 -20.03 4.42 15.36
N ASP A 49 -20.99 3.80 16.06
CA ASP A 49 -21.79 4.51 17.08
C ASP A 49 -20.90 5.02 18.24
N SER A 50 -19.84 4.28 18.61
CA SER A 50 -18.89 4.71 19.65
C SER A 50 -18.14 6.01 19.32
N VAL A 51 -18.08 6.40 18.04
CA VAL A 51 -17.50 7.67 17.57
C VAL A 51 -18.57 8.65 17.08
N GLY A 52 -19.82 8.42 17.46
CA GLY A 52 -20.96 9.29 17.17
C GLY A 52 -21.47 9.20 15.73
N LEU A 53 -21.10 8.17 14.97
CA LEU A 53 -21.53 7.96 13.60
C LEU A 53 -22.60 6.85 13.52
N ARG A 54 -23.86 7.27 13.40
CA ARG A 54 -24.99 6.35 13.29
C ARG A 54 -25.33 6.07 11.83
N GLY A 55 -25.31 4.79 11.47
CA GLY A 55 -25.70 4.31 10.16
C GLY A 55 -27.21 4.11 10.03
N ASP A 56 -27.73 4.19 8.81
CA ASP A 56 -29.11 3.80 8.48
C ASP A 56 -29.32 2.28 8.33
N GLY A 57 -28.28 1.49 8.67
CA GLY A 57 -28.22 0.04 8.53
C GLY A 57 -27.65 -0.46 7.20
N ARG A 58 -27.41 0.40 6.20
CA ARG A 58 -26.77 0.01 4.93
C ARG A 58 -25.26 -0.05 5.08
N LEU A 59 -24.76 -1.24 5.40
CA LEU A 59 -23.34 -1.56 5.50
C LEU A 59 -22.91 -2.46 4.34
N THR A 60 -21.88 -2.05 3.60
CA THR A 60 -21.32 -2.80 2.47
C THR A 60 -19.83 -3.01 2.69
N ALA A 61 -19.39 -4.27 2.75
CA ALA A 61 -17.96 -4.59 2.75
C ALA A 61 -17.34 -4.25 1.38
N LEU A 62 -16.22 -3.51 1.38
CA LEU A 62 -15.45 -3.19 0.19
C LEU A 62 -14.29 -4.18 0.01
N SER A 63 -13.89 -4.40 -1.24
CA SER A 63 -12.77 -5.30 -1.56
C SER A 63 -11.44 -4.70 -1.10
N SER A 64 -10.93 -5.20 0.02
CA SER A 64 -9.61 -4.89 0.57
C SER A 64 -9.01 -6.16 1.18
N TYR A 65 -7.77 -6.48 0.79
CA TYR A 65 -7.08 -7.70 1.22
C TYR A 65 -6.28 -7.52 2.51
N GLU A 66 -5.82 -6.30 2.78
CA GLU A 66 -5.03 -6.04 3.97
C GLU A 66 -5.92 -5.76 5.17
N ASN A 67 -6.64 -4.64 5.07
CA ASN A 67 -7.54 -4.10 6.08
C ASN A 67 -8.99 -4.49 5.76
N ARG A 68 -9.88 -4.54 6.74
CA ARG A 68 -11.32 -4.68 6.46
C ARG A 68 -11.93 -3.30 6.31
N VAL A 69 -12.54 -3.06 5.16
CA VAL A 69 -13.08 -1.76 4.79
C VAL A 69 -14.57 -1.90 4.56
N TYR A 70 -15.36 -1.03 5.19
CA TYR A 70 -16.81 -1.01 5.08
C TYR A 70 -17.28 0.37 4.65
N GLN A 71 -18.19 0.42 3.69
CA GLN A 71 -18.95 1.62 3.39
C GLN A 71 -20.24 1.60 4.21
N MET A 72 -20.56 2.72 4.84
CA MET A 72 -21.81 2.92 5.58
C MET A 72 -22.53 4.17 5.10
N GLN A 73 -23.84 4.11 5.02
CA GLN A 73 -24.70 5.26 4.83
C GLN A 73 -25.13 5.79 6.20
N LEU A 74 -24.82 7.05 6.51
CA LEU A 74 -25.24 7.69 7.76
C LEU A 74 -26.72 8.10 7.70
N GLU A 75 -27.34 8.26 8.88
CA GLU A 75 -28.74 8.71 9.03
C GLU A 75 -29.01 10.08 8.39
N ASP A 76 -28.00 10.95 8.32
CA ASP A 76 -28.07 12.26 7.66
C ASP A 76 -27.93 12.20 6.13
N GLY A 77 -27.74 11.00 5.57
CA GLY A 77 -27.57 10.80 4.13
C GLY A 77 -26.13 10.93 3.65
N ALA A 78 -25.14 11.19 4.50
CA ALA A 78 -23.72 11.18 4.10
C ALA A 78 -23.13 9.75 4.07
N PRO A 79 -22.40 9.36 3.02
CA PRO A 79 -21.68 8.09 3.01
C PRO A 79 -20.26 8.22 3.59
N VAL A 80 -19.89 7.26 4.45
CA VAL A 80 -18.55 7.15 5.04
C VAL A 80 -17.92 5.80 4.75
N VAL A 81 -16.60 5.73 4.90
CA VAL A 81 -15.81 4.51 4.79
C VAL A 81 -15.08 4.27 6.10
N ALA A 82 -15.35 3.15 6.75
CA ALA A 82 -14.66 2.68 7.94
C ALA A 82 -13.56 1.70 7.56
N LYS A 83 -12.33 1.95 8.01
CA LYS A 83 -11.16 1.09 7.78
C LYS A 83 -10.71 0.50 9.12
N PHE A 84 -10.80 -0.81 9.25
CA PHE A 84 -10.30 -1.56 10.39
C PHE A 84 -8.92 -2.11 10.04
N TYR A 85 -7.91 -1.64 10.77
CA TYR A 85 -6.52 -2.00 10.53
C TYR A 85 -6.29 -3.46 10.91
N ARG A 86 -5.51 -4.17 10.08
CA ARG A 86 -5.10 -5.54 10.40
C ARG A 86 -4.27 -5.54 11.70
N PRO A 87 -4.66 -6.31 12.73
CA PRO A 87 -3.87 -6.46 13.93
C PRO A 87 -2.43 -6.84 13.60
N GLU A 88 -1.48 -6.30 14.37
CA GLU A 88 -0.04 -6.60 14.28
C GLU A 88 0.65 -6.15 12.96
N ARG A 89 -0.04 -5.55 12.00
CA ARG A 89 0.59 -4.96 10.80
C ARG A 89 1.28 -3.63 11.11
N TRP A 90 0.56 -2.72 11.75
CA TRP A 90 1.06 -1.40 12.14
C TRP A 90 0.74 -1.13 13.61
N SER A 91 1.70 -0.54 14.33
CA SER A 91 1.45 0.01 15.66
C SER A 91 0.57 1.26 15.58
N ASP A 92 -0.11 1.60 16.68
CA ASP A 92 -0.91 2.83 16.77
C ASP A 92 -0.09 4.08 16.42
N THR A 93 1.18 4.15 16.82
CA THR A 93 2.07 5.26 16.47
C THR A 93 2.36 5.34 14.98
N GLN A 94 2.48 4.21 14.29
CA GLN A 94 2.66 4.18 12.83
C GLN A 94 1.38 4.56 12.10
N ILE A 95 0.22 4.12 12.58
CA ILE A 95 -1.08 4.49 12.01
C ILE A 95 -1.31 6.00 12.20
N GLN A 96 -1.09 6.52 13.41
CA GLN A 96 -1.23 7.94 13.70
C GLN A 96 -0.28 8.79 12.84
N GLU A 97 0.93 8.31 12.56
CA GLU A 97 1.87 9.02 11.71
C GLU A 97 1.42 9.14 10.25
N GLU A 98 0.73 8.13 9.71
CA GLU A 98 0.01 8.24 8.42
C GLU A 98 -1.11 9.26 8.51
N HIS A 99 -1.92 9.22 9.57
CA HIS A 99 -3.03 10.17 9.73
C HIS A 99 -2.54 11.61 9.77
N ASP A 100 -1.44 11.86 10.47
CA ASP A 100 -0.81 13.17 10.54
C ASP A 100 -0.31 13.62 9.16
N PHE A 101 0.28 12.71 8.38
CA PHE A 101 0.70 13.01 7.02
C PHE A 101 -0.51 13.30 6.11
N ALA A 102 -1.57 12.51 6.19
CA ALA A 102 -2.82 12.77 5.47
C ALA A 102 -3.42 14.14 5.84
N ALA A 103 -3.41 14.51 7.12
CA ALA A 103 -3.88 15.81 7.59
C ALA A 103 -3.02 16.96 7.04
N GLU A 104 -1.69 16.81 7.01
CA GLU A 104 -0.80 17.80 6.38
C GLU A 104 -1.06 17.96 4.88
N LEU A 105 -1.31 16.86 4.16
CA LEU A 105 -1.63 16.88 2.74
C LEU A 105 -2.96 17.59 2.47
N MET A 106 -4.00 17.24 3.23
CA MET A 106 -5.31 17.90 3.13
C MET A 106 -5.22 19.40 3.47
N ALA A 107 -4.46 19.76 4.50
CA ALA A 107 -4.22 21.16 4.86
C ALA A 107 -3.43 21.94 3.79
N ALA A 108 -2.65 21.24 2.95
CA ALA A 108 -1.99 21.80 1.79
C ALA A 108 -2.86 21.79 0.52
N GLU A 109 -4.17 21.55 0.66
CA GLU A 109 -5.16 21.47 -0.43
C GLU A 109 -4.80 20.42 -1.49
N ILE A 110 -4.18 19.32 -1.06
CA ILE A 110 -3.92 18.16 -1.90
C ILE A 110 -5.11 17.22 -1.75
N PRO A 111 -5.68 16.69 -2.84
CA PRO A 111 -6.89 15.87 -2.85
C PRO A 111 -6.59 14.44 -2.36
N VAL A 112 -6.17 14.32 -1.11
CA VAL A 112 -6.04 13.04 -0.41
C VAL A 112 -7.27 12.80 0.44
N VAL A 113 -7.72 11.55 0.52
CA VAL A 113 -8.81 11.14 1.40
C VAL A 113 -8.26 10.68 2.75
N GLY A 114 -8.11 11.62 3.68
CA GLY A 114 -7.69 11.34 5.06
C GLY A 114 -8.84 10.98 6.00
N PRO A 115 -8.51 10.42 7.17
CA PRO A 115 -9.49 10.12 8.21
C PRO A 115 -10.08 11.38 8.83
N LEU A 116 -11.35 11.30 9.22
CA LEU A 116 -12.07 12.34 9.95
C LEU A 116 -11.53 12.45 11.38
N MET A 117 -11.55 13.67 11.91
CA MET A 117 -11.28 13.95 13.31
C MET A 117 -12.59 13.83 14.08
N LEU A 118 -12.80 12.71 14.77
CA LEU A 118 -14.05 12.37 15.46
C LEU A 118 -13.87 12.38 16.98
N ASN A 119 -14.95 12.74 17.68
CA ASN A 119 -14.99 12.62 19.13
C ASN A 119 -15.45 11.20 19.49
N GLY A 120 -14.74 10.55 20.41
CA GLY A 120 -15.15 9.24 20.94
C GLY A 120 -16.06 9.39 22.16
N GLN A 121 -17.01 8.47 22.32
CA GLN A 121 -17.79 8.28 23.54
C GLN A 121 -17.58 6.85 24.06
N PHE A 122 -17.31 6.71 25.36
CA PHE A 122 -17.23 5.40 25.99
C PHE A 122 -18.57 5.03 26.65
N ALA A 123 -19.08 3.84 26.35
CA ALA A 123 -20.11 3.20 27.17
C ALA A 123 -19.51 2.64 28.48
N ALA A 124 -18.21 2.29 28.51
CA ALA A 124 -17.51 1.79 29.69
C ALA A 124 -15.99 2.07 29.63
N GLY A 125 -15.52 3.04 30.45
CA GLY A 125 -14.12 3.25 30.86
C GLY A 125 -13.08 3.64 29.78
N PRO A 126 -12.06 4.47 30.12
CA PRO A 126 -10.99 4.80 29.18
C PRO A 126 -10.13 3.55 28.84
N PRO A 127 -9.52 3.47 27.64
CA PRO A 127 -8.54 2.44 27.32
C PRO A 127 -7.36 2.50 28.29
N GLN A 128 -6.83 1.33 28.67
CA GLN A 128 -5.63 1.23 29.50
C GLN A 128 -4.37 1.42 28.61
N GLY A 129 -3.43 2.27 29.02
CA GLY A 129 -2.16 2.53 28.31
C GLY A 129 -1.73 4.01 28.29
N GLU A 130 -0.64 4.34 27.59
CA GLU A 130 -0.08 5.71 27.49
C GLU A 130 -1.03 6.76 26.88
N PHE A 131 -2.15 6.31 26.30
CA PHE A 131 -3.19 7.16 25.73
C PHE A 131 -4.36 7.45 26.70
N ALA A 132 -4.31 6.94 27.94
CA ALA A 132 -5.26 7.27 29.01
C ALA A 132 -5.19 8.77 29.37
N PRO A 133 -6.33 9.47 29.59
CA PRO A 133 -6.27 10.88 29.90
C PRO A 133 -5.78 11.04 31.34
N SER A 134 -4.81 11.91 31.55
CA SER A 134 -4.41 12.37 32.88
C SER A 134 -5.49 13.31 33.43
N GLY A 135 -6.62 12.77 33.86
CA GLY A 135 -7.73 13.57 34.38
C GLY A 135 -8.91 12.71 34.79
N GLY A 136 -9.12 12.61 36.10
CA GLY A 136 -10.18 11.80 36.70
C GLY A 136 -11.59 12.33 36.43
N SER A 137 -12.45 11.43 35.99
CA SER A 137 -13.90 11.47 36.22
C SER A 137 -14.42 10.03 36.34
N ASP A 138 -15.46 9.87 37.17
CA ASP A 138 -16.10 8.60 37.55
C ASP A 138 -16.14 7.54 36.42
N PRO A 139 -15.67 6.30 36.63
CA PRO A 139 -15.73 5.24 35.63
C PRO A 139 -17.15 4.88 35.15
N ARG A 140 -18.20 5.40 35.79
CA ARG A 140 -19.62 5.28 35.37
C ARG A 140 -20.17 6.48 34.62
N SER A 141 -19.45 7.60 34.57
CA SER A 141 -19.79 8.70 33.66
C SER A 141 -19.06 8.46 32.35
N GLY A 142 -19.81 8.16 31.27
CA GLY A 142 -19.24 8.13 29.93
C GLY A 142 -18.45 9.41 29.67
N GLY A 143 -17.16 9.27 29.36
CA GLY A 143 -16.27 10.37 29.04
C GLY A 143 -16.22 10.58 27.53
N ALA A 144 -16.26 11.84 27.10
CA ALA A 144 -15.96 12.23 25.73
C ALA A 144 -14.47 12.56 25.62
N TRP A 145 -13.83 12.12 24.54
CA TRP A 145 -12.47 12.53 24.21
C TRP A 145 -12.48 13.63 23.17
N GLY A 146 -11.45 14.47 23.21
CA GLY A 146 -11.20 15.43 22.13
C GLY A 146 -11.02 14.73 20.79
N PRO A 147 -11.09 15.47 19.68
CA PRO A 147 -11.10 14.90 18.35
C PRO A 147 -9.83 14.10 18.07
N ARG A 148 -9.99 12.86 17.56
CA ARG A 148 -8.93 11.95 17.13
C ARG A 148 -9.31 11.31 15.81
N SER A 149 -8.33 10.82 15.06
CA SER A 149 -8.55 10.10 13.79
C SER A 149 -8.37 8.58 13.90
N LEU A 150 -7.64 8.13 14.91
CA LEU A 150 -7.47 6.71 15.25
C LEU A 150 -8.31 6.36 16.48
N HIS A 151 -9.07 5.28 16.36
CA HIS A 151 -9.99 4.80 17.39
C HIS A 151 -9.80 3.29 17.62
N HIS A 152 -10.27 2.79 18.76
CA HIS A 152 -10.22 1.38 19.08
C HIS A 152 -11.58 0.89 19.55
N PHE A 153 -12.02 -0.26 19.04
CA PHE A 153 -13.24 -0.90 19.46
C PHE A 153 -13.15 -2.42 19.24
N GLY A 154 -13.61 -3.21 20.22
CA GLY A 154 -13.67 -4.67 20.08
C GLY A 154 -12.33 -5.35 19.77
N GLY A 155 -11.19 -4.76 20.19
CA GLY A 155 -9.85 -5.26 19.90
C GLY A 155 -9.25 -4.82 18.57
N PHE A 156 -9.95 -3.98 17.79
CA PHE A 156 -9.47 -3.46 16.52
C PHE A 156 -9.18 -1.97 16.60
N ALA A 157 -8.08 -1.56 15.98
CA ALA A 157 -7.86 -0.17 15.62
C ALA A 157 -8.65 0.15 14.33
N PHE A 158 -9.28 1.31 14.26
CA PHE A 158 -10.03 1.75 13.09
C PHE A 158 -10.02 3.27 12.90
N SER A 159 -10.30 3.69 11.68
CA SER A 159 -10.50 5.09 11.30
C SER A 159 -11.70 5.20 10.35
N VAL A 160 -12.23 6.42 10.19
CA VAL A 160 -13.37 6.68 9.31
C VAL A 160 -13.04 7.85 8.42
N SER A 161 -13.25 7.69 7.12
CA SER A 161 -12.97 8.70 6.10
C SER A 161 -14.25 9.03 5.32
N PRO A 162 -14.36 10.24 4.73
CA PRO A 162 -15.46 10.54 3.82
C PRO A 162 -15.36 9.65 2.59
N ARG A 163 -16.50 9.12 2.11
CA ARG A 163 -16.51 8.39 0.84
C ARG A 163 -16.22 9.35 -0.31
N ARG A 164 -15.24 9.03 -1.15
CA ARG A 164 -15.04 9.66 -2.45
C ARG A 164 -15.37 8.68 -3.57
N GLY A 165 -16.09 9.17 -4.58
CA GLY A 165 -16.29 8.47 -5.84
C GLY A 165 -15.23 8.90 -6.86
N GLY A 166 -15.15 8.16 -7.95
CA GLY A 166 -14.27 8.44 -9.09
C GLY A 166 -14.06 7.18 -9.90
N ARG A 167 -13.59 7.35 -11.13
CA ARG A 167 -13.16 6.24 -11.99
C ARG A 167 -11.64 6.11 -11.93
N PRO A 168 -11.04 4.96 -12.27
CA PRO A 168 -9.59 4.89 -12.47
C PRO A 168 -9.15 5.93 -13.52
N PRO A 169 -7.95 6.53 -13.39
CA PRO A 169 -7.41 7.44 -14.39
C PRO A 169 -7.09 6.70 -15.70
N GLU A 170 -7.26 7.39 -16.83
CA GLU A 170 -6.87 6.93 -18.17
C GLU A 170 -5.39 7.34 -18.39
N LEU A 171 -4.46 6.39 -18.25
CA LEU A 171 -3.01 6.66 -18.27
C LEU A 171 -2.39 6.74 -19.69
N ASP A 172 -3.21 6.60 -20.72
CA ASP A 172 -2.85 6.89 -22.11
C ASP A 172 -3.11 8.36 -22.49
N ASP A 173 -3.81 9.11 -21.63
CA ASP A 173 -4.02 10.55 -21.76
C ASP A 173 -2.88 11.33 -21.08
N GLY A 174 -2.13 12.09 -21.87
CA GLY A 174 -1.03 12.93 -21.39
C GLY A 174 -1.48 14.03 -20.43
N GLU A 175 -2.66 14.62 -20.61
CA GLU A 175 -3.17 15.65 -19.70
C GLU A 175 -3.47 15.07 -18.32
N VAL A 176 -4.04 13.86 -18.27
CA VAL A 176 -4.28 13.13 -17.02
C VAL A 176 -2.96 12.85 -16.29
N LEU A 177 -1.94 12.37 -17.02
CA LEU A 177 -0.61 12.11 -16.46
C LEU A 177 0.05 13.38 -15.92
N GLU A 178 0.04 14.49 -16.66
CA GLU A 178 0.59 15.75 -16.17
C GLU A 178 -0.13 16.24 -14.90
N TRP A 179 -1.45 16.09 -14.83
CA TRP A 179 -2.23 16.41 -13.63
C TRP A 179 -1.78 15.57 -12.44
N ILE A 180 -1.64 14.25 -12.63
CA ILE A 180 -1.14 13.35 -11.59
C ILE A 180 0.29 13.78 -11.17
N GLY A 181 1.17 14.07 -12.13
CA GLY A 181 2.53 14.56 -11.90
C GLY A 181 2.57 15.80 -11.01
N ARG A 182 1.77 16.82 -11.32
CA ARG A 182 1.64 18.04 -10.50
C ARG A 182 1.27 17.73 -9.05
N PHE A 183 0.30 16.84 -8.83
CA PHE A 183 -0.12 16.50 -7.48
C PHE A 183 0.89 15.63 -6.73
N LEU A 184 1.58 14.71 -7.41
CA LEU A 184 2.70 13.96 -6.82
C LEU A 184 3.82 14.91 -6.36
N ALA A 185 4.16 15.93 -7.15
CA ALA A 185 5.13 16.94 -6.74
C ALA A 185 4.69 17.69 -5.48
N ARG A 186 3.40 18.02 -5.37
CA ARG A 186 2.84 18.66 -4.16
C ARG A 186 2.86 17.71 -2.95
N ILE A 187 2.51 16.43 -3.13
CA ILE A 187 2.62 15.40 -2.08
C ILE A 187 4.06 15.32 -1.59
N HIS A 188 5.02 15.21 -2.50
CA HIS A 188 6.43 15.13 -2.17
C HIS A 188 6.99 16.43 -1.55
N ALA A 189 6.46 17.60 -1.92
CA ALA A 189 6.84 18.86 -1.27
C ALA A 189 6.41 18.90 0.20
N VAL A 190 5.23 18.37 0.55
CA VAL A 190 4.83 18.16 1.95
C VAL A 190 5.66 17.05 2.59
N GLY A 191 5.87 15.94 1.89
CA GLY A 191 6.65 14.80 2.35
C GLY A 191 8.12 15.14 2.67
N ALA A 192 8.66 16.18 2.03
CA ALA A 192 10.01 16.69 2.24
C ALA A 192 10.19 17.54 3.51
N LYS A 193 9.10 18.00 4.15
CA LYS A 193 9.17 18.94 5.29
C LYS A 193 9.74 18.31 6.56
N ARG A 194 9.43 17.04 6.81
CA ARG A 194 9.92 16.25 7.93
C ARG A 194 9.95 14.76 7.57
N PRO A 195 10.86 13.95 8.13
CA PRO A 195 10.85 12.51 7.92
C PRO A 195 9.73 11.84 8.72
N PHE A 196 9.41 10.60 8.36
CA PHE A 196 8.74 9.70 9.30
C PHE A 196 9.72 9.27 10.41
N VAL A 197 9.20 9.05 11.61
CA VAL A 197 9.88 8.56 12.80
C VAL A 197 9.61 7.07 13.00
N HIS A 198 8.38 6.61 12.77
CA HIS A 198 7.96 5.24 13.06
C HIS A 198 7.62 4.41 11.80
N ARG A 199 7.10 5.05 10.75
CA ARG A 199 6.87 4.40 9.45
C ARG A 199 8.21 4.00 8.84
N PRO A 200 8.34 2.75 8.37
CA PRO A 200 9.61 2.25 7.86
C PRO A 200 10.01 2.97 6.58
N ALA A 201 11.30 2.89 6.26
CA ALA A 201 11.79 3.20 4.93
C ALA A 201 11.56 2.02 3.98
N LEU A 202 11.57 2.29 2.68
CA LEU A 202 11.73 1.26 1.68
C LEU A 202 13.19 0.81 1.70
N ASP A 203 13.42 -0.48 1.99
CA ASP A 203 14.76 -1.03 2.10
C ASP A 203 14.81 -2.49 1.61
N VAL A 204 15.99 -2.92 1.19
CA VAL A 204 16.24 -4.26 0.64
C VAL A 204 16.01 -5.36 1.69
N GLN A 205 16.25 -5.04 2.97
CA GLN A 205 16.12 -6.00 4.06
C GLN A 205 14.65 -6.41 4.24
N THR A 206 13.73 -5.46 4.28
CA THR A 206 12.30 -5.69 4.51
C THR A 206 11.53 -6.06 3.24
N PHE A 207 12.01 -5.68 2.05
CA PHE A 207 11.34 -5.98 0.78
C PHE A 207 11.88 -7.19 0.02
N ALA A 208 13.08 -7.68 0.32
CA ALA A 208 13.63 -8.84 -0.38
C ALA A 208 14.26 -9.88 0.53
N ILE A 209 15.25 -9.49 1.36
CA ILE A 209 16.02 -10.47 2.16
C ILE A 209 15.13 -11.19 3.18
N GLU A 210 14.35 -10.44 3.96
CA GLU A 210 13.43 -11.01 4.94
C GLU A 210 12.31 -11.82 4.28
N PRO A 211 11.59 -11.31 3.26
CA PRO A 211 10.62 -12.08 2.48
C PRO A 211 11.18 -13.41 1.92
N MET A 212 12.36 -13.37 1.28
CA MET A 212 13.00 -14.55 0.70
C MET A 212 13.31 -15.59 1.76
N LYS A 213 13.97 -15.18 2.86
CA LYS A 213 14.30 -16.08 3.98
C LYS A 213 13.04 -16.68 4.60
N TRP A 214 12.00 -15.88 4.77
CA TRP A 214 10.74 -16.34 5.34
C TRP A 214 10.07 -17.39 4.44
N LEU A 215 10.01 -17.16 3.13
CA LEU A 215 9.44 -18.11 2.16
C LEU A 215 10.17 -19.46 2.17
N LEU A 216 11.50 -19.46 2.23
CA LEU A 216 12.31 -20.67 2.31
C LEU A 216 12.13 -21.39 3.66
N ALA A 217 12.18 -20.65 4.77
CA ALA A 217 12.02 -21.21 6.11
C ALA A 217 10.65 -21.86 6.34
N ASN A 218 9.60 -21.32 5.70
CA ASN A 218 8.23 -21.83 5.78
C ASN A 218 7.90 -22.81 4.63
N GLN A 219 8.88 -23.25 3.83
CA GLN A 219 8.69 -24.24 2.76
C GLN A 219 7.61 -23.85 1.75
N MET A 220 7.47 -22.55 1.47
CA MET A 220 6.44 -22.04 0.55
C MET A 220 6.81 -22.25 -0.92
N VAL A 221 8.09 -22.48 -1.20
CA VAL A 221 8.64 -22.69 -2.55
C VAL A 221 8.83 -24.19 -2.80
N PRO A 222 8.20 -24.77 -3.83
CA PRO A 222 8.33 -26.18 -4.19
C PRO A 222 9.78 -26.61 -4.43
N LEU A 223 10.14 -27.82 -4.00
CA LEU A 223 11.52 -28.31 -3.99
C LEU A 223 12.15 -28.41 -5.38
N ASP A 224 11.36 -28.66 -6.42
CA ASP A 224 11.79 -28.77 -7.82
C ASP A 224 12.30 -27.43 -8.40
N VAL A 225 11.83 -26.30 -7.86
CA VAL A 225 12.19 -24.95 -8.32
C VAL A 225 12.93 -24.13 -7.27
N GLN A 226 12.98 -24.61 -6.02
CA GLN A 226 13.50 -23.86 -4.88
C GLN A 226 14.94 -23.36 -5.07
N THR A 227 15.84 -24.24 -5.52
CA THR A 227 17.26 -23.88 -5.73
C THR A 227 17.38 -22.74 -6.74
N LEU A 228 16.81 -22.93 -7.95
CA LEU A 228 16.89 -21.95 -9.02
C LEU A 228 16.22 -20.61 -8.64
N TRP A 229 15.05 -20.66 -7.99
CA TRP A 229 14.39 -19.46 -7.51
C TRP A 229 15.22 -18.71 -6.47
N SER A 230 15.81 -19.43 -5.50
CA SER A 230 16.64 -18.80 -4.47
C SER A 230 17.92 -18.17 -5.04
N GLU A 231 18.55 -18.82 -6.04
CA GLU A 231 19.73 -18.29 -6.73
C GLU A 231 19.41 -17.01 -7.50
N ARG A 232 18.30 -16.98 -8.26
CA ARG A 232 17.86 -15.79 -8.99
C ARG A 232 17.44 -14.66 -8.05
N CYS A 233 16.73 -14.99 -6.98
CA CYS A 233 16.34 -14.01 -5.96
C CYS A 233 17.59 -13.40 -5.29
N GLN A 234 18.59 -14.21 -4.93
CA GLN A 234 19.84 -13.72 -4.36
C GLN A 234 20.64 -12.87 -5.36
N GLN A 235 20.73 -13.28 -6.61
CA GLN A 235 21.39 -12.50 -7.66
C GLN A 235 20.73 -11.12 -7.84
N ALA A 236 19.39 -11.07 -7.86
CA ALA A 236 18.64 -9.83 -7.93
C ALA A 236 18.90 -8.94 -6.69
N ILE A 237 18.91 -9.52 -5.49
CA ILE A 237 19.22 -8.82 -4.24
C ILE A 237 20.63 -8.22 -4.29
N ASP A 238 21.62 -8.97 -4.77
CA ASP A 238 23.01 -8.51 -4.85
C ASP A 238 23.18 -7.35 -5.84
N LEU A 239 22.49 -7.41 -6.99
CA LEU A 239 22.44 -6.31 -7.96
C LEU A 239 21.76 -5.06 -7.39
N ILE A 240 20.64 -5.25 -6.68
CA ILE A 240 19.97 -4.15 -5.99
C ILE A 240 20.90 -3.56 -4.93
N ALA A 241 21.55 -4.37 -4.10
CA ALA A 241 22.45 -3.89 -3.04
C ALA A 241 23.63 -3.10 -3.60
N ALA A 242 24.24 -3.58 -4.70
CA ALA A 242 25.32 -2.86 -5.40
C ALA A 242 24.87 -1.50 -5.96
N ARG A 243 23.57 -1.34 -6.25
CA ARG A 243 22.96 -0.07 -6.67
C ARG A 243 22.34 0.70 -5.52
N ALA A 244 22.03 0.08 -4.39
CA ALA A 244 21.37 0.69 -3.24
C ALA A 244 22.34 1.48 -2.35
N ASP A 245 23.65 1.37 -2.59
CA ASP A 245 24.59 2.44 -2.24
C ASP A 245 24.23 3.77 -2.95
N MET A 246 23.42 3.73 -4.02
CA MET A 246 22.70 4.86 -4.65
C MET A 246 21.28 5.09 -4.10
N ALA A 247 20.77 4.32 -3.14
CA ALA A 247 19.44 4.52 -2.53
C ALA A 247 19.41 4.12 -1.05
N GLY A 248 20.28 4.74 -0.24
CA GLY A 248 20.11 4.86 1.21
C GLY A 248 19.73 3.60 2.03
N ALA A 249 20.08 2.39 1.58
CA ALA A 249 19.63 1.15 2.23
C ALA A 249 20.80 0.37 2.83
N THR A 250 21.43 0.94 3.87
CA THR A 250 21.99 0.14 4.96
C THR A 250 21.46 0.70 6.28
N GLY A 251 20.53 -0.04 6.88
CA GLY A 251 20.14 0.20 8.27
C GLY A 251 21.40 0.16 9.13
N GLN A 252 21.62 1.21 9.92
CA GLN A 252 22.79 1.43 10.78
C GLN A 252 24.06 1.93 10.08
N ASN A 253 23.98 3.03 9.31
CA ASN A 253 24.88 4.17 9.46
C ASN A 253 24.39 5.35 8.61
N ASN A 254 24.38 6.52 9.22
CA ASN A 254 23.76 7.75 8.72
C ASN A 254 24.60 8.44 7.62
N SER A 255 25.07 7.70 6.62
CA SER A 255 25.71 8.26 5.42
C SER A 255 24.88 7.87 4.21
N ASN A 256 24.00 8.77 3.78
CA ASN A 256 23.35 8.73 2.48
C ASN A 256 24.45 8.87 1.40
N THR A 257 25.15 7.80 1.06
CA THR A 257 26.25 7.78 0.08
C THR A 257 25.79 8.05 -1.35
N SER A 258 24.48 8.01 -1.58
CA SER A 258 23.87 8.16 -2.89
C SER A 258 23.51 9.56 -3.35
N GLY A 259 23.35 10.49 -2.40
CA GLY A 259 22.74 11.80 -2.67
C GLY A 259 21.23 11.78 -2.96
N ILE A 260 20.59 10.61 -3.16
CA ILE A 260 19.15 10.53 -3.45
C ILE A 260 18.34 10.93 -2.22
N ARG A 261 17.42 11.86 -2.40
CA ARG A 261 16.62 12.44 -1.31
C ARG A 261 15.51 11.49 -0.88
N GLN A 262 15.48 11.17 0.40
CA GLN A 262 14.41 10.40 1.04
C GLN A 262 13.27 11.32 1.50
N LEU A 263 12.03 10.89 1.26
CA LEU A 263 10.81 11.66 1.50
C LEU A 263 9.74 10.78 2.13
N ARG A 264 8.75 11.39 2.79
CA ARG A 264 7.48 10.69 3.05
C ARG A 264 6.70 10.58 1.73
N LEU A 265 6.34 9.36 1.38
CA LEU A 265 5.68 9.01 0.12
C LEU A 265 4.27 8.50 0.36
N HIS A 266 3.47 8.43 -0.70
CA HIS A 266 2.29 7.55 -0.73
C HIS A 266 2.71 6.08 -0.62
N GLY A 267 3.81 5.68 -1.27
CA GLY A 267 4.42 4.35 -1.13
C GLY A 267 3.76 3.24 -1.96
N ASP A 268 2.48 3.39 -2.31
CA ASP A 268 1.69 2.49 -3.15
C ASP A 268 0.83 3.25 -4.18
N CYS A 269 1.39 4.31 -4.77
CA CYS A 269 0.74 5.11 -5.81
C CYS A 269 0.62 4.37 -7.15
N HIS A 270 -0.47 3.62 -7.35
CA HIS A 270 -0.82 2.97 -8.60
C HIS A 270 -2.26 3.37 -9.04
N PRO A 271 -2.71 3.06 -10.26
CA PRO A 271 -3.99 3.57 -10.77
C PRO A 271 -5.21 3.22 -9.92
N GLY A 272 -5.24 2.01 -9.34
CA GLY A 272 -6.29 1.62 -8.40
C GLY A 272 -6.39 2.42 -7.09
N ASN A 273 -5.36 3.20 -6.73
CA ASN A 273 -5.34 4.09 -5.56
C ASN A 273 -5.50 5.57 -5.95
N ILE A 274 -5.90 5.83 -7.19
CA ILE A 274 -6.22 7.16 -7.71
C ILE A 274 -7.67 7.14 -8.20
N LEU A 275 -8.52 7.96 -7.59
CA LEU A 275 -9.89 8.19 -8.03
C LEU A 275 -9.94 9.45 -8.88
N TRP A 276 -10.18 9.29 -10.18
CA TRP A 276 -10.26 10.39 -11.13
C TRP A 276 -11.70 10.90 -11.27
N THR A 277 -11.86 12.20 -11.13
CA THR A 277 -13.09 12.93 -11.48
C THR A 277 -12.80 13.78 -12.72
N PRO A 278 -13.57 13.68 -13.82
CA PRO A 278 -13.34 14.47 -15.03
C PRO A 278 -13.24 15.98 -14.77
N THR A 279 -12.49 16.71 -15.58
CA THR A 279 -12.20 18.13 -15.35
C THR A 279 -13.33 19.07 -15.78
N ASP A 280 -14.26 18.59 -16.59
CA ASP A 280 -15.41 19.31 -17.14
C ASP A 280 -16.63 19.33 -16.21
N VAL A 281 -16.55 18.68 -15.04
CA VAL A 281 -17.63 18.70 -14.04
C VAL A 281 -17.58 19.95 -13.16
N ALA A 282 -18.67 20.20 -12.43
CA ALA A 282 -18.74 21.30 -11.47
C ALA A 282 -17.62 21.22 -10.41
N VAL A 283 -17.03 22.37 -10.05
CA VAL A 283 -15.95 22.46 -9.03
C VAL A 283 -16.34 21.80 -7.70
N SER A 284 -17.62 21.82 -7.33
CA SER A 284 -18.14 21.16 -6.13
C SER A 284 -17.97 19.63 -6.13
N ALA A 285 -17.79 19.01 -7.30
CA ALA A 285 -17.49 17.58 -7.42
C ALA A 285 -16.00 17.26 -7.22
N GLY A 286 -15.13 18.27 -7.13
CA GLY A 286 -13.68 18.10 -6.98
C GLY A 286 -13.03 17.51 -8.23
N PRO A 287 -12.98 18.22 -9.37
CA PRO A 287 -12.34 17.70 -10.58
C PRO A 287 -10.85 17.35 -10.36
N GLY A 288 -10.37 16.32 -11.05
CA GLY A 288 -8.98 15.85 -10.98
C GLY A 288 -8.80 14.55 -10.17
N PRO A 289 -7.53 14.23 -9.82
CA PRO A 289 -7.21 13.01 -9.08
C PRO A 289 -7.55 13.18 -7.60
N HIS A 290 -8.03 12.11 -6.97
CA HIS A 290 -8.04 11.97 -5.52
C HIS A 290 -7.21 10.74 -5.14
N PHE A 291 -6.18 10.95 -4.34
CA PHE A 291 -5.32 9.86 -3.85
C PHE A 291 -5.97 9.22 -2.63
N VAL A 292 -6.00 7.90 -2.61
CA VAL A 292 -6.60 7.11 -1.53
C VAL A 292 -5.61 6.06 -1.03
N ASP A 293 -5.85 5.59 0.19
CA ASP A 293 -5.11 4.50 0.82
C ASP A 293 -3.62 4.78 1.08
N LEU A 294 -3.36 5.64 2.06
CA LEU A 294 -2.01 5.89 2.58
C LEU A 294 -1.51 4.80 3.55
N ASP A 295 -2.14 3.62 3.59
CA ASP A 295 -1.74 2.54 4.51
C ASP A 295 -0.30 2.07 4.30
N ASP A 296 0.21 2.27 3.10
CA ASP A 296 1.57 1.91 2.67
C ASP A 296 2.50 3.13 2.56
N ALA A 297 2.07 4.29 3.08
CA ALA A 297 2.91 5.47 3.22
C ALA A 297 4.17 5.14 4.02
N ARG A 298 5.31 5.55 3.49
CA ARG A 298 6.64 5.14 3.95
C ARG A 298 7.70 6.14 3.52
N THR A 299 8.91 6.00 4.05
CA THR A 299 10.05 6.80 3.61
C THR A 299 10.68 6.18 2.36
N GLY A 300 10.96 6.96 1.32
CA GLY A 300 11.59 6.46 0.09
C GLY A 300 11.96 7.55 -0.93
N PRO A 301 12.50 7.15 -2.10
CA PRO A 301 12.76 8.05 -3.23
C PRO A 301 11.45 8.43 -3.95
N ALA A 302 11.39 9.63 -4.52
CA ALA A 302 10.20 10.15 -5.19
C ALA A 302 9.71 9.23 -6.33
N VAL A 303 10.63 8.64 -7.09
CA VAL A 303 10.34 7.74 -8.22
C VAL A 303 9.43 6.58 -7.84
N GLN A 304 9.42 6.16 -6.56
CA GLN A 304 8.56 5.09 -6.06
C GLN A 304 7.08 5.38 -6.33
N ASP A 305 6.64 6.63 -6.25
CA ASP A 305 5.24 7.01 -6.51
C ASP A 305 4.95 7.31 -7.99
N LEU A 306 5.97 7.27 -8.86
CA LEU A 306 5.84 7.53 -10.30
C LEU A 306 5.82 6.23 -11.12
N TRP A 307 6.76 5.31 -10.88
CA TRP A 307 7.00 4.19 -11.79
C TRP A 307 5.83 3.20 -11.86
N MET A 308 5.03 3.11 -10.80
CA MET A 308 3.86 2.23 -10.71
C MET A 308 2.67 2.69 -11.56
N LEU A 309 2.76 3.89 -12.15
CA LEU A 309 1.81 4.42 -13.14
C LEU A 309 2.21 4.07 -14.58
N LEU A 310 3.42 3.53 -14.79
CA LEU A 310 3.93 3.20 -16.11
C LEU A 310 3.44 1.81 -16.56
N SER A 311 3.13 1.68 -17.85
CA SER A 311 2.68 0.43 -18.45
C SER A 311 3.05 0.34 -19.93
N GLY A 312 2.97 -0.87 -20.49
CA GLY A 312 3.32 -1.11 -21.88
C GLY A 312 4.82 -1.28 -22.12
N ASP A 313 5.22 -1.17 -23.39
CA ASP A 313 6.62 -1.28 -23.79
C ASP A 313 7.47 -0.08 -23.35
N ARG A 314 8.79 -0.21 -23.49
CA ARG A 314 9.74 0.83 -23.07
C ARG A 314 9.46 2.21 -23.70
N GLN A 315 8.99 2.26 -24.95
CA GLN A 315 8.67 3.52 -25.62
C GLN A 315 7.42 4.17 -25.03
N GLN A 316 6.39 3.36 -24.73
CA GLN A 316 5.19 3.80 -24.04
C GLN A 316 5.51 4.31 -22.63
N GLN A 317 6.29 3.55 -21.86
CA GLN A 317 6.71 3.92 -20.51
C GLN A 317 7.51 5.23 -20.50
N THR A 318 8.46 5.41 -21.42
CA THR A 318 9.21 6.67 -21.56
C THR A 318 8.30 7.85 -21.83
N ARG A 319 7.31 7.71 -22.74
CA ARG A 319 6.33 8.78 -23.00
C ARG A 319 5.48 9.11 -21.77
N GLN A 320 4.98 8.08 -21.08
CA GLN A 320 4.16 8.27 -19.88
C GLN A 320 4.96 8.95 -18.76
N LEU A 321 6.20 8.51 -18.55
CA LEU A 321 7.09 9.11 -17.57
C LEU A 321 7.42 10.56 -17.92
N GLY A 322 7.61 10.88 -19.21
CA GLY A 322 7.82 12.25 -19.68
C GLY A 322 6.67 13.16 -19.26
N MET A 323 5.42 12.77 -19.54
CA MET A 323 4.23 13.54 -19.14
C MET A 323 4.09 13.69 -17.61
N LEU A 324 4.39 12.63 -16.86
CA LEU A 324 4.39 12.68 -15.39
C LEU A 324 5.44 13.67 -14.88
N VAL A 325 6.66 13.60 -15.40
CA VAL A 325 7.78 14.48 -15.00
C VAL A 325 7.51 15.92 -15.43
N ASP A 326 7.01 16.17 -16.64
CA ASP A 326 6.63 17.50 -17.12
C ASP A 326 5.59 18.15 -16.19
N GLY A 327 4.60 17.39 -15.72
CA GLY A 327 3.64 17.87 -14.71
C GLY A 327 4.28 18.09 -13.33
N TYR A 328 5.13 17.14 -12.92
CA TYR A 328 5.80 17.16 -11.62
C TYR A 328 6.72 18.37 -11.44
N GLU A 329 7.49 18.70 -12.47
CA GLU A 329 8.49 19.77 -12.45
C GLU A 329 7.91 21.18 -12.46
N GLN A 330 6.61 21.31 -12.66
CA GLN A 330 5.90 22.57 -12.46
C GLN A 330 5.91 23.01 -10.98
N PHE A 331 6.12 22.07 -10.04
CA PHE A 331 6.12 22.35 -8.60
C PHE A 331 7.39 21.89 -7.88
N ARG A 332 8.09 20.87 -8.38
CA ARG A 332 9.30 20.32 -7.74
C ARG A 332 10.23 19.70 -8.78
N GLU A 333 11.52 20.02 -8.72
CA GLU A 333 12.55 19.36 -9.54
C GLU A 333 12.58 17.85 -9.30
N PHE A 334 12.65 17.07 -10.38
CA PHE A 334 12.79 15.62 -10.31
C PHE A 334 14.25 15.21 -10.53
N ASP A 335 14.81 14.45 -9.60
CA ASP A 335 16.17 13.93 -9.73
C ASP A 335 16.18 12.73 -10.69
N ARG A 336 16.72 12.91 -11.89
CA ARG A 336 16.80 11.84 -12.91
C ARG A 336 17.66 10.67 -12.45
N ALA A 337 18.56 10.84 -11.47
CA ALA A 337 19.32 9.72 -10.93
C ALA A 337 18.39 8.67 -10.29
N GLU A 338 17.20 9.07 -9.83
CA GLU A 338 16.19 8.16 -9.30
C GLU A 338 15.63 7.20 -10.37
N LEU A 339 15.74 7.50 -11.67
CA LEU A 339 15.24 6.62 -12.74
C LEU A 339 15.96 5.26 -12.75
N ALA A 340 17.22 5.22 -12.30
CA ALA A 340 17.97 3.97 -12.15
C ALA A 340 17.41 3.04 -11.05
N LEU A 341 16.52 3.56 -10.19
CA LEU A 341 15.89 2.80 -9.12
C LEU A 341 14.59 2.11 -9.55
N ILE A 342 14.06 2.39 -10.74
CA ILE A 342 12.77 1.84 -11.19
C ILE A 342 12.78 0.29 -11.16
N GLU A 343 13.73 -0.33 -11.85
CA GLU A 343 13.84 -1.80 -11.89
C GLU A 343 14.21 -2.41 -10.51
N PRO A 344 15.14 -1.83 -9.73
CA PRO A 344 15.36 -2.25 -8.34
C PRO A 344 14.10 -2.24 -7.47
N LEU A 345 13.33 -1.13 -7.49
CA LEU A 345 12.11 -0.99 -6.70
C LEU A 345 11.01 -1.95 -7.15
N ARG A 346 10.88 -2.17 -8.46
CA ARG A 346 9.96 -3.17 -9.03
C ARG A 346 10.32 -4.58 -8.60
N THR A 347 11.60 -4.91 -8.60
CA THR A 347 12.12 -6.21 -8.16
C THR A 347 11.89 -6.44 -6.66
N LEU A 348 12.17 -5.44 -5.83
CA LEU A 348 11.86 -5.46 -4.39
C LEU A 348 10.36 -5.71 -4.16
N ARG A 349 9.50 -5.01 -4.89
CA ARG A 349 8.04 -5.19 -4.83
C ARG A 349 7.63 -6.61 -5.23
N LEU A 350 8.24 -7.17 -6.27
CA LEU A 350 7.96 -8.54 -6.75
C LEU A 350 8.26 -9.59 -5.68
N ILE A 351 9.46 -9.55 -5.08
CA ILE A 351 9.86 -10.52 -4.05
C ILE A 351 8.97 -10.38 -2.80
N HIS A 352 8.72 -9.14 -2.36
CA HIS A 352 7.84 -8.87 -1.23
C HIS A 352 6.42 -9.41 -1.45
N TYR A 353 5.89 -9.32 -2.68
CA TYR A 353 4.54 -9.77 -3.00
C TYR A 353 4.31 -11.26 -2.74
N SER A 354 5.25 -12.11 -3.15
CA SER A 354 5.14 -13.56 -2.95
C SER A 354 5.06 -13.91 -1.45
N ALA A 355 5.87 -13.26 -0.61
CA ALA A 355 5.79 -13.43 0.84
C ALA A 355 4.50 -12.85 1.42
N TRP A 356 4.04 -11.71 0.89
CA TRP A 356 2.78 -11.10 1.31
C TRP A 356 1.58 -12.03 1.09
N LEU A 357 1.51 -12.70 -0.06
CA LEU A 357 0.51 -13.74 -0.36
C LEU A 357 0.65 -14.93 0.60
N ALA A 358 1.86 -15.47 0.72
CA ALA A 358 2.14 -16.65 1.54
C ALA A 358 1.73 -16.47 3.02
N ARG A 359 2.07 -15.32 3.60
CA ARG A 359 1.74 -14.97 5.01
C ARG A 359 0.25 -14.89 5.29
N ARG A 360 -0.57 -14.75 4.25
CA ARG A 360 -2.02 -14.60 4.35
C ARG A 360 -2.78 -15.78 3.79
N TRP A 361 -2.09 -16.87 3.44
CA TRP A 361 -2.71 -18.01 2.77
C TRP A 361 -3.77 -18.72 3.62
N SER A 362 -3.71 -18.59 4.95
CA SER A 362 -4.74 -19.09 5.87
C SER A 362 -6.06 -18.30 5.82
N ASP A 363 -6.08 -17.05 5.32
CA ASP A 363 -7.32 -16.31 5.07
C ASP A 363 -8.00 -16.90 3.83
N PRO A 364 -9.22 -17.48 3.93
CA PRO A 364 -9.92 -18.11 2.81
C PRO A 364 -10.12 -17.19 1.60
N THR A 365 -10.11 -15.87 1.80
CA THR A 365 -10.17 -14.88 0.74
C THR A 365 -8.99 -15.00 -0.22
N PHE A 366 -7.81 -15.37 0.26
CA PHE A 366 -6.58 -15.44 -0.54
C PHE A 366 -6.59 -16.63 -1.51
N PRO A 367 -6.78 -17.89 -1.08
CA PRO A 367 -6.92 -19.01 -2.01
C PRO A 367 -8.04 -18.81 -3.04
N ALA A 368 -9.17 -18.21 -2.64
CA ALA A 368 -10.28 -17.94 -3.55
C ALA A 368 -9.94 -16.91 -4.65
N ASN A 369 -9.14 -15.89 -4.32
CA ASN A 369 -8.78 -14.84 -5.27
C ASN A 369 -7.47 -15.12 -6.04
N PHE A 370 -6.58 -15.93 -5.48
CA PHE A 370 -5.26 -16.24 -6.02
C PHE A 370 -5.05 -17.76 -6.15
N PRO A 371 -5.96 -18.51 -6.78
CA PRO A 371 -5.93 -19.98 -6.79
C PRO A 371 -4.68 -20.58 -7.45
N TRP A 372 -3.95 -19.78 -8.24
CA TRP A 372 -2.70 -20.15 -8.89
C TRP A 372 -1.49 -20.09 -7.95
N PHE A 373 -1.57 -19.41 -6.81
CA PHE A 373 -0.43 -19.24 -5.91
C PHE A 373 -0.07 -20.57 -5.23
N GLY A 374 1.24 -20.82 -5.10
CA GLY A 374 1.78 -22.05 -4.52
C GLY A 374 2.02 -23.18 -5.53
N SER A 375 1.54 -23.07 -6.76
CA SER A 375 1.83 -24.05 -7.82
C SER A 375 3.27 -23.95 -8.33
N SER A 376 3.83 -25.05 -8.86
CA SER A 376 5.15 -25.04 -9.51
C SER A 376 5.17 -24.03 -10.67
N ASP A 377 4.08 -23.90 -11.43
CA ASP A 377 3.97 -22.94 -12.53
C ASP A 377 4.06 -21.49 -12.09
N TYR A 378 3.44 -21.12 -10.96
CA TYR A 378 3.59 -19.79 -10.39
C TYR A 378 5.06 -19.48 -10.10
N TRP A 379 5.77 -20.42 -9.45
CA TRP A 379 7.17 -20.24 -9.08
C TRP A 379 8.12 -20.26 -10.27
N LYS A 380 7.85 -21.08 -11.30
CA LYS A 380 8.55 -20.99 -12.60
C LYS A 380 8.36 -19.63 -13.25
N GLY A 381 7.13 -19.10 -13.22
CA GLY A 381 6.84 -17.73 -13.64
C GLY A 381 7.61 -16.69 -12.83
N GLN A 382 7.72 -16.84 -11.51
CA GLN A 382 8.53 -15.95 -10.68
C GLN A 382 10.02 -16.01 -11.03
N ILE A 383 10.56 -17.18 -11.34
CA ILE A 383 11.94 -17.33 -11.82
C ILE A 383 12.14 -16.53 -13.11
N GLN A 384 11.27 -16.71 -14.11
CA GLN A 384 11.35 -15.96 -15.36
C GLN A 384 11.28 -14.46 -15.13
N MET A 385 10.34 -13.99 -14.29
CA MET A 385 10.21 -12.57 -13.96
C MET A 385 11.47 -12.02 -13.27
N LEU A 386 12.12 -12.80 -12.40
CA LEU A 386 13.38 -12.41 -11.77
C LEU A 386 14.52 -12.33 -12.80
N GLU A 387 14.60 -13.28 -13.73
CA GLU A 387 15.57 -13.24 -14.83
C GLU A 387 15.38 -12.01 -15.72
N ASP A 388 14.14 -11.71 -16.11
CA ASP A 388 13.80 -10.52 -16.89
C ASP A 388 14.15 -9.23 -16.12
N GLN A 389 13.92 -9.19 -14.81
CA GLN A 389 14.28 -8.05 -13.97
C GLN A 389 15.79 -7.90 -13.77
N ILE A 390 16.54 -9.00 -13.70
CA ILE A 390 18.01 -8.98 -13.66
C ILE A 390 18.55 -8.36 -14.95
N GLU A 391 18.02 -8.77 -16.11
CA GLU A 391 18.39 -8.17 -17.40
C GLU A 391 17.97 -6.70 -17.48
N ALA A 392 16.73 -6.38 -17.10
CA ALA A 392 16.23 -5.01 -17.13
C ALA A 392 17.02 -4.07 -16.21
N MET A 393 17.47 -4.56 -15.05
CA MET A 393 18.39 -3.80 -14.22
C MET A 393 19.67 -3.50 -15.00
N ASP A 394 20.30 -4.45 -15.67
CA ASP A 394 21.56 -4.21 -16.41
C ASP A 394 21.44 -3.21 -17.59
N GLN A 395 20.22 -2.95 -18.07
CA GLN A 395 19.97 -1.95 -19.10
C GLN A 395 20.07 -0.51 -18.58
N ASP A 396 20.26 0.43 -19.50
CA ASP A 396 20.18 1.86 -19.18
C ASP A 396 18.79 2.22 -18.60
N PRO A 397 18.69 3.19 -17.68
CA PRO A 397 17.41 3.67 -17.19
C PRO A 397 16.51 4.27 -18.28
N LEU A 398 15.22 4.44 -17.98
CA LEU A 398 14.35 5.28 -18.80
C LEU A 398 14.92 6.71 -18.87
N ILE A 399 14.59 7.44 -19.94
CA ILE A 399 15.14 8.79 -20.21
C ILE A 399 13.97 9.76 -20.33
N VAL A 400 14.02 10.86 -19.57
CA VAL A 400 13.04 11.95 -19.58
C VAL A 400 13.67 13.32 -19.35
#